data_AF-A0A836K4X8-F1
#
_entry.id   AF-A0A836K4X8-F1
#
_cell.length_a   1.000
_cell.length_b   1.000
_cell.length_c   1.000
_cell.angle_alpha   90.00
_cell.angle_beta   90.00
_cell.angle_gamma   90.00
#
_symmetry.space_group_name_H-M   'P 1'
#
loop_
_entity.id
_entity.type
_entity.pdbx_description
1 polymer ?
#
loop_
_entity_poly.entity_id
_entity_poly.type
_entity_poly.pdbx_seq_one_letter_code
_entity_poly.pdbx_strand_id
1 'polypeptide(L)'
;MKFFILTLWISCLISIHCQIVTLNGAWTGIINICDKKPYDICNNDINFSASVPGGIYTDLYKNNIIENNLLGRNDINNRWVGNQSVTYIKNFRGNWL
;
A
#
# COMPACT_ATOMS: atom_id res chain seq x y z
N MET A 1 -18.51 1.47 50.56
CA MET A 1 -17.39 0.59 50.16
C MET A 1 -17.65 -0.19 48.87
N LYS A 2 -18.78 -0.89 48.68
CA LYS A 2 -19.04 -1.68 47.45
C LYS A 2 -19.00 -0.86 46.15
N PHE A 3 -19.55 0.36 46.14
CA PHE A 3 -19.51 1.26 44.97
C PHE A 3 -18.09 1.74 44.61
N PHE A 4 -17.25 2.00 45.62
CA PHE A 4 -15.85 2.41 45.41
C PHE A 4 -15.01 1.30 44.75
N ILE A 5 -15.26 0.04 45.12
CA ILE A 5 -14.57 -1.13 44.54
C ILE A 5 -15.01 -1.31 43.07
N LEU A 6 -16.31 -1.15 42.79
CA LEU A 6 -16.86 -1.23 41.43
C LEU A 6 -16.27 -0.13 40.53
N THR A 7 -16.18 1.11 41.01
CA THR A 7 -15.58 2.21 40.24
C THR A 7 -14.08 2.00 40.00
N LEU A 8 -13.36 1.40 40.95
CA LEU A 8 -11.93 1.06 40.79
C LEU A 8 -11.74 -0.01 39.71
N TRP A 9 -12.61 -1.02 39.67
CA TRP A 9 -12.58 -2.07 38.66
C TRP A 9 -12.90 -1.53 37.27
N ILE A 10 -13.88 -0.63 37.15
CA ILE A 10 -14.20 0.04 35.89
C ILE A 10 -13.01 0.90 35.43
N SER A 11 -12.34 1.64 36.32
CA SER A 11 -11.16 2.42 35.94
C SER A 11 -9.97 1.57 35.48
N CYS A 12 -9.82 0.35 35.99
CA CYS A 12 -8.75 -0.57 35.61
C CYS A 12 -8.95 -1.13 34.19
N LEU A 13 -10.21 -1.28 33.74
CA LEU A 13 -10.56 -1.76 32.41
C LEU A 13 -10.36 -0.72 31.29
N ILE A 14 -10.28 0.57 31.63
CA ILE A 14 -10.11 1.67 30.65
C ILE A 14 -8.63 1.89 30.31
N SER A 15 -7.70 1.25 31.01
CA SER A 15 -6.26 1.50 30.90
C SER A 15 -5.53 0.64 29.86
N ILE A 16 -6.22 0.21 28.80
CA ILE A 16 -5.62 -0.55 27.70
C ILE A 16 -4.92 0.44 26.76
N HIS A 17 -3.58 0.43 26.75
CA HIS A 17 -2.79 1.18 25.78
C HIS A 17 -2.93 0.56 24.39
N CYS A 18 -3.79 1.15 23.55
CA CYS A 18 -3.84 0.82 22.14
C CYS A 18 -2.78 1.65 21.39
N GLN A 19 -1.87 0.98 20.68
CA GLN A 19 -0.94 1.62 19.76
C GLN A 19 -1.36 1.31 18.33
N ILE A 20 -1.49 2.35 17.51
CA ILE A 20 -1.81 2.23 16.09
C ILE A 20 -0.58 2.69 15.30
N VAL A 21 -0.10 1.81 14.42
CA VAL A 21 0.97 2.13 13.48
C VAL A 21 0.38 2.12 12.07
N THR A 22 0.40 3.27 11.42
CA THR A 22 -0.02 3.38 10.01
C THR A 22 1.16 3.14 9.09
N LEU A 23 0.98 2.31 8.08
CA LEU A 23 2.02 2.03 7.07
C LEU A 23 2.00 3.03 5.89
N ASN A 24 1.50 4.24 6.10
CA ASN A 24 1.43 5.30 5.09
C ASN A 24 2.83 5.75 4.61
N GLY A 25 2.87 6.49 3.50
CA GLY A 25 4.10 7.06 2.92
C GLY A 25 4.64 6.23 1.76
N ALA A 26 5.96 6.03 1.71
CA ALA A 26 6.64 5.36 0.61
C ALA A 26 6.43 3.83 0.64
N TRP A 27 6.24 3.26 -0.55
CA TRP A 27 6.09 1.84 -0.87
C TRP A 27 6.84 1.53 -2.17
N THR A 28 7.09 0.25 -2.44
CA THR A 28 7.61 -0.21 -3.74
C THR A 28 6.50 -0.93 -4.50
N GLY A 29 6.29 -0.55 -5.76
CA GLY A 29 5.34 -1.18 -6.65
C GLY A 29 6.04 -1.99 -7.74
N ILE A 30 5.45 -3.12 -8.12
CA ILE A 30 5.95 -4.03 -9.15
C ILE A 30 4.79 -4.43 -10.07
N ILE A 31 4.98 -4.26 -11.38
CA ILE A 31 4.07 -4.78 -12.42
C ILE A 31 4.79 -5.91 -13.15
N ASN A 32 4.20 -7.10 -13.12
CA ASN A 32 4.68 -8.22 -13.92
C ASN A 32 3.95 -8.19 -15.28
N ILE A 33 4.67 -7.88 -16.36
CA ILE A 33 4.11 -7.74 -17.71
C ILE A 33 4.01 -9.09 -18.44
N CYS A 34 4.36 -10.19 -17.77
CA CYS A 34 4.52 -11.48 -18.41
C CYS A 34 3.32 -12.37 -18.10
N ASP A 35 2.38 -12.43 -19.03
CA ASP A 35 1.14 -13.22 -18.96
C ASP A 35 1.33 -14.75 -18.94
N LYS A 36 2.47 -15.30 -18.50
CA LYS A 36 2.71 -16.75 -18.52
C LYS A 36 3.44 -17.27 -17.30
N LYS A 37 2.65 -17.92 -16.44
CA LYS A 37 2.98 -18.90 -15.39
C LYS A 37 3.77 -18.36 -14.18
N PRO A 38 3.34 -18.69 -12.95
CA PRO A 38 3.89 -18.13 -11.70
C PRO A 38 5.33 -18.55 -11.35
N TYR A 39 6.04 -19.29 -12.22
CA TYR A 39 7.35 -19.87 -11.92
C TYR A 39 8.48 -19.48 -12.88
N ASP A 40 8.20 -18.74 -13.95
CA ASP A 40 9.26 -18.24 -14.83
C ASP A 40 9.62 -16.81 -14.42
N ILE A 41 10.90 -16.60 -14.06
CA ILE A 41 11.45 -15.28 -13.76
C ILE A 41 11.37 -14.45 -15.04
N CYS A 42 10.44 -13.50 -15.08
CA CYS A 42 10.37 -12.58 -16.19
C CYS A 42 11.29 -11.39 -15.94
N ASN A 43 12.28 -11.18 -16.83
CA ASN A 43 13.22 -10.07 -16.71
C ASN A 43 12.64 -8.71 -17.12
N ASN A 44 11.30 -8.58 -17.23
CA ASN A 44 10.60 -7.40 -17.72
C ASN A 44 9.69 -6.75 -16.67
N ASP A 45 9.90 -7.05 -15.38
CA ASP A 45 9.13 -6.42 -14.31
C ASP A 45 9.38 -4.90 -14.28
N ILE A 46 8.29 -4.12 -14.24
CA ILE A 46 8.38 -2.68 -14.02
C ILE A 46 8.36 -2.43 -12.52
N ASN A 47 9.48 -1.94 -12.00
CA ASN A 47 9.61 -1.48 -10.62
C ASN A 47 9.38 0.04 -10.56
N PHE A 48 8.59 0.49 -9.58
CA PHE A 48 8.31 1.91 -9.40
C PHE A 48 8.18 2.30 -7.91
N SER A 49 8.47 3.57 -7.61
CA SER A 49 8.22 4.14 -6.29
C SER A 49 6.74 4.48 -6.13
N ALA A 50 6.13 4.06 -5.03
CA ALA A 50 4.70 4.21 -4.78
C ALA A 50 4.42 5.00 -3.49
N SER A 51 3.22 5.57 -3.41
CA SER A 51 2.73 6.23 -2.19
C SER A 51 1.40 5.63 -1.73
N VAL A 52 1.28 5.36 -0.43
CA VAL A 52 0.02 4.91 0.19
C VAL A 52 -0.38 5.92 1.29
N PRO A 53 -1.60 6.45 1.28
CA PRO A 53 -2.62 6.29 0.23
C PRO A 53 -2.19 6.92 -1.11
N GLY A 54 -2.65 6.33 -2.21
CA GLY A 54 -2.28 6.76 -3.57
C GLY A 54 -3.01 5.94 -4.63
N GLY A 55 -2.49 5.97 -5.86
CA GLY A 55 -3.11 5.28 -6.99
C GLY A 55 -2.13 4.99 -8.11
N ILE A 56 -2.29 3.83 -8.75
CA ILE A 56 -1.34 3.27 -9.71
C ILE A 56 -0.97 4.24 -10.85
N TYR A 57 -1.94 4.89 -11.48
CA TYR A 57 -1.69 5.83 -12.57
C TYR A 57 -0.88 7.04 -12.12
N THR A 58 -1.12 7.53 -10.89
CA THR A 58 -0.37 8.65 -10.31
C THR A 58 1.07 8.23 -10.00
N ASP A 59 1.26 7.03 -9.46
CA ASP A 59 2.59 6.51 -9.14
C ASP A 59 3.40 6.30 -10.42
N LEU A 60 2.85 5.64 -11.44
CA LEU A 60 3.53 5.43 -12.73
C LEU A 60 3.86 6.76 -13.43
N TYR A 61 2.96 7.74 -13.39
CA TYR A 61 3.22 9.07 -13.93
C TYR A 61 4.38 9.77 -13.23
N LYS A 62 4.41 9.75 -11.88
CA LYS A 62 5.51 10.34 -11.09
C LYS A 62 6.86 9.66 -11.33
N ASN A 63 6.85 8.39 -11.71
CA ASN A 63 8.07 7.65 -12.08
C ASN A 63 8.41 7.80 -13.59
N ASN A 64 7.70 8.64 -14.35
CA ASN A 64 7.88 8.83 -15.79
C ASN A 64 7.73 7.55 -16.62
N ILE A 65 6.92 6.59 -16.15
CA ILE A 65 6.65 5.32 -16.86
C ILE A 65 5.50 5.50 -17.85
N ILE A 66 4.52 6.32 -17.48
CA ILE A 66 3.40 6.69 -18.34
C ILE A 66 3.27 8.21 -18.40
N GLU A 67 2.67 8.71 -19.48
CA GLU A 67 2.30 10.11 -19.58
C GLU A 67 1.10 10.46 -18.70
N ASN A 68 0.84 11.75 -18.49
CA ASN A 68 -0.32 12.21 -17.74
C ASN A 68 -1.61 11.68 -18.38
N ASN A 69 -2.33 10.86 -17.60
CA ASN A 69 -3.50 10.13 -18.06
C ASN A 69 -4.67 11.03 -18.48
N LEU A 70 -4.68 12.29 -18.03
CA LEU A 70 -5.76 13.25 -18.29
C LEU A 70 -5.49 14.15 -19.51
N LEU A 71 -4.39 13.96 -20.22
CA LEU A 71 -4.04 14.74 -21.41
C LEU A 71 -4.29 13.94 -22.70
N GLY A 72 -4.97 14.56 -23.66
CA GLY A 72 -5.17 13.99 -24.99
C GLY A 72 -5.91 12.65 -24.96
N ARG A 73 -5.28 11.61 -25.52
CA ARG A 73 -5.80 10.23 -25.58
C ARG A 73 -5.04 9.27 -24.67
N ASN A 74 -4.35 9.81 -23.66
CA ASN A 74 -3.49 9.02 -22.80
C ASN A 74 -4.26 8.05 -21.90
N ASP A 75 -5.54 8.30 -21.65
CA ASP A 75 -6.46 7.36 -21.02
C ASP A 75 -6.64 6.06 -21.82
N ILE A 76 -6.59 6.13 -23.16
CA ILE A 76 -6.60 4.97 -24.05
C ILE A 76 -5.20 4.35 -24.10
N ASN A 77 -4.16 5.16 -24.29
CA ASN A 77 -2.80 4.67 -24.42
C ASN A 77 -2.31 3.95 -23.15
N ASN A 78 -2.65 4.46 -21.97
CA ASN A 78 -2.27 3.89 -20.67
C ASN A 78 -3.26 2.81 -20.18
N ARG A 79 -4.25 2.42 -20.99
CA ARG A 79 -5.25 1.41 -20.60
C ARG A 79 -4.65 0.06 -20.26
N TRP A 80 -3.49 -0.26 -20.84
CA TRP A 80 -2.77 -1.50 -20.56
C TRP A 80 -2.50 -1.71 -19.06
N VAL A 81 -2.30 -0.63 -18.28
CA VAL A 81 -2.06 -0.68 -16.83
C VAL A 81 -3.20 -1.39 -16.10
N GLY A 82 -4.45 -1.16 -16.52
CA GLY A 82 -5.63 -1.80 -15.92
C GLY A 82 -5.77 -3.28 -16.24
N ASN A 83 -4.98 -3.81 -17.18
CA ASN A 83 -4.96 -5.23 -17.53
C ASN A 83 -3.78 -5.98 -16.91
N GLN A 84 -3.03 -5.34 -16.01
CA GLN A 84 -1.87 -5.94 -15.34
C GLN A 84 -2.13 -6.19 -13.86
N SER A 85 -1.44 -7.17 -13.29
CA SER A 85 -1.39 -7.36 -11.84
C SER A 85 -0.29 -6.48 -11.25
N VAL A 86 -0.61 -5.80 -10.15
CA VAL A 86 0.32 -4.90 -9.46
C VAL A 86 0.52 -5.39 -8.02
N THR A 87 1.79 -5.51 -7.62
CA THR A 87 2.18 -5.87 -6.26
C THR A 87 2.77 -4.65 -5.55
N TYR A 88 2.28 -4.34 -4.34
CA TYR A 88 2.83 -3.29 -3.48
C TYR A 88 3.52 -3.91 -2.26
N ILE A 89 4.76 -3.49 -2.00
CA ILE A 89 5.62 -4.06 -0.96
C ILE A 89 6.08 -2.94 -0.03
N LYS A 90 5.98 -3.17 1.28
CA LYS A 90 6.59 -2.34 2.33
C LYS A 90 7.11 -3.20 3.45
N ASN A 91 8.38 -3.00 3.77
CA ASN A 91 9.01 -3.59 4.93
C ASN A 91 8.76 -2.70 6.14
N PHE A 92 8.23 -3.26 7.22
CA PHE A 92 8.09 -2.59 8.50
C PHE A 92 8.74 -3.45 9.59
N ARG A 93 9.27 -2.79 10.62
CA ARG A 93 9.80 -3.46 11.81
C ARG A 93 8.80 -3.26 12.94
N GLY A 94 8.30 -4.34 13.50
CA GLY A 94 7.58 -4.30 14.77
C GLY A 94 8.58 -4.43 15.91
N ASN A 95 8.58 -3.47 16.83
CA ASN A 95 9.17 -3.71 18.15
C ASN A 95 8.06 -4.33 19.01
N TRP A 96 8.15 -5.64 19.25
CA TRP A 96 7.36 -6.31 20.27
C TRP A 96 8.00 -5.98 21.62
N LEU A 97 7.36 -5.11 22.41
CA LEU A 97 7.66 -4.88 23.83
C LEU A 97 6.70 -5.68 24.70
#